data_AF-A0A0Q5BS25-F1
#
_entry.id   AF-A0A0Q5BS25-F1
#
_cell.length_a   1.000
_cell.length_b   1.000
_cell.length_c   1.000
_cell.angle_alpha   90.00
_cell.angle_beta   90.00
_cell.angle_gamma   90.00
#
_symmetry.space_group_name_H-M   'P 1'
#
loop_
_entity.id
_entity.type
_entity.pdbx_description
1 polymer ?
#
loop_
_entity_poly.entity_id
_entity_poly.type
_entity_poly.pdbx_seq_one_letter_code
_entity_poly.pdbx_strand_id
1 'polypeptide(L)'
;MPPRDESQQETIQALQDLIAAFSGPHWVHPAYAEHVLAHAADLLDTASNGRISLRMRMPRQMWPRSAVFDLPDLPPTPPAAM
;
A
#
# COMPACT_ATOMS: atom_id res chain seq x y z
N MET A 1 -20.67 -2.96 -8.73
CA MET A 1 -20.01 -2.59 -7.45
C MET A 1 -19.39 -3.86 -6.90
N PRO A 2 -18.14 -3.85 -6.39
CA PRO A 2 -17.51 -5.10 -5.96
C PRO A 2 -18.08 -5.51 -4.58
N PRO A 3 -18.50 -6.77 -4.39
CA PRO A 3 -19.06 -7.30 -3.13
C PRO A 3 -18.00 -7.57 -2.03
N ARG A 4 -16.80 -7.01 -2.20
CA ARG A 4 -15.62 -7.37 -1.38
C ARG A 4 -15.54 -6.58 -0.07
N ASP A 5 -16.15 -5.38 -0.02
CA ASP A 5 -16.14 -4.55 1.19
C ASP A 5 -17.16 -5.06 2.24
N GLU A 6 -18.34 -5.52 1.84
CA GLU A 6 -19.39 -5.99 2.76
C GLU A 6 -18.95 -7.26 3.52
N SER A 7 -18.41 -8.25 2.80
CA SER A 7 -17.89 -9.48 3.42
C SER A 7 -16.71 -9.23 4.37
N GLN A 8 -15.89 -8.20 4.10
CA GLN A 8 -14.81 -7.80 5.00
C GLN A 8 -15.34 -7.14 6.27
N GLN A 9 -16.37 -6.30 6.16
CA GLN A 9 -17.02 -5.68 7.32
C GLN A 9 -17.71 -6.73 8.21
N GLU A 10 -18.40 -7.70 7.61
CA GLU A 10 -18.99 -8.84 8.34
C GLU A 10 -17.93 -9.67 9.06
N THR A 11 -16.77 -9.89 8.42
CA THR A 11 -15.65 -10.62 9.02
C THR A 11 -15.05 -9.85 10.19
N ILE A 12 -14.86 -8.55 10.06
CA ILE A 12 -14.36 -7.67 11.13
C ILE A 12 -15.32 -7.69 12.32
N GLN A 13 -16.64 -7.61 12.07
CA GLN A 13 -17.65 -7.68 13.13
C GLN A 13 -17.61 -9.03 13.86
N ALA A 14 -17.55 -10.14 13.11
CA ALA A 14 -17.48 -11.48 13.69
C ALA A 14 -16.22 -11.70 14.56
N LEU A 15 -15.08 -11.13 14.16
CA LEU A 15 -13.84 -11.18 14.95
C LEU A 15 -13.96 -10.37 16.26
N GLN A 16 -14.61 -9.21 16.22
CA GLN A 16 -14.87 -8.40 17.42
C GLN A 16 -15.80 -9.12 18.41
N ASP A 17 -16.87 -9.74 17.90
CA ASP A 17 -17.81 -10.50 18.71
C ASP A 17 -17.14 -11.72 19.37
N LEU A 18 -16.23 -12.38 18.65
CA LEU A 18 -15.43 -13.49 19.16
C LEU A 18 -14.49 -13.02 20.29
N ILE A 19 -13.79 -11.90 20.12
CA ILE A 19 -12.95 -11.30 21.17
C ILE A 19 -13.79 -10.98 22.42
N ALA A 20 -14.97 -10.39 22.24
CA ALA A 20 -15.88 -10.06 23.34
C ALA A 20 -16.35 -11.31 24.10
N ALA A 21 -16.69 -12.39 23.37
CA ALA A 21 -17.13 -13.65 23.97
C ALA A 21 -16.04 -14.34 24.80
N PHE A 22 -14.78 -14.27 24.36
CA PHE A 22 -13.64 -14.92 25.02
C PHE A 22 -12.97 -14.05 26.09
N SER A 23 -13.31 -12.76 26.17
CA SER A 23 -12.83 -11.84 27.22
C SER A 23 -13.64 -11.92 28.53
N GLY A 24 -14.72 -12.71 28.56
CA GLY A 24 -15.57 -12.90 29.73
C GLY A 24 -14.87 -13.75 30.82
N PRO A 25 -15.03 -13.41 32.10
CA PRO A 25 -14.17 -13.95 33.17
C PRO A 25 -14.39 -15.44 33.50
N HIS A 26 -15.35 -16.15 32.89
CA HIS A 26 -15.83 -17.45 33.40
C HIS A 26 -16.10 -18.54 32.36
N TRP A 27 -15.83 -18.33 31.07
CA TRP A 27 -16.42 -19.18 30.02
C TRP A 27 -15.42 -20.09 29.29
N VAL A 28 -14.11 -19.88 29.48
CA VAL A 28 -13.08 -20.60 28.70
C VAL A 28 -11.83 -20.84 29.55
N HIS A 29 -11.17 -21.98 29.36
CA HIS A 29 -9.87 -22.27 29.97
C HIS A 29 -8.85 -21.19 29.57
N PRO A 30 -8.08 -20.61 30.51
CA PRO A 30 -7.27 -19.42 30.26
C PRO A 30 -6.27 -19.59 29.12
N ALA A 31 -5.58 -20.73 29.06
CA ALA A 31 -4.66 -21.04 27.95
C ALA A 31 -5.35 -21.05 26.57
N TYR A 32 -6.59 -21.54 26.50
CA TYR A 32 -7.36 -21.55 25.24
C TYR A 32 -7.87 -20.15 24.89
N ALA A 33 -8.29 -19.38 25.89
CA ALA A 33 -8.71 -17.99 25.68
C ALA A 33 -7.56 -17.13 25.16
N GLU A 34 -6.37 -17.25 25.71
CA GLU A 34 -5.18 -16.54 25.25
C GLU A 34 -4.83 -16.86 23.79
N HIS A 35 -4.83 -18.15 23.41
CA HIS A 35 -4.56 -18.55 22.02
C HIS A 35 -5.59 -17.99 21.03
N VAL A 36 -6.87 -18.05 21.39
CA VAL A 36 -7.97 -17.58 20.53
C VAL A 36 -7.95 -16.06 20.40
N LEU A 37 -7.73 -15.34 21.51
CA LEU A 37 -7.66 -13.87 21.50
C LEU A 37 -6.46 -13.36 20.71
N ALA A 38 -5.28 -13.96 20.89
CA ALA A 38 -4.08 -13.59 20.15
C ALA A 38 -4.28 -13.80 18.63
N HIS A 39 -4.87 -14.92 18.23
CA HIS A 39 -5.11 -15.21 16.82
C HIS A 39 -6.20 -14.32 16.21
N ALA A 40 -7.29 -14.06 16.94
CA ALA A 40 -8.36 -13.17 16.49
C ALA A 40 -7.87 -11.72 16.33
N ALA A 41 -6.99 -11.25 17.21
CA ALA A 41 -6.38 -9.92 17.12
C ALA A 41 -5.47 -9.78 15.88
N ASP A 42 -4.66 -10.79 15.57
CA ASP A 42 -3.80 -10.83 14.38
C ASP A 42 -4.61 -10.81 13.07
N LEU A 43 -5.71 -11.58 13.02
CA LEU A 43 -6.63 -11.58 11.89
C LEU A 43 -7.36 -10.23 11.74
N LEU A 44 -7.69 -9.56 12.85
CA LEU A 44 -8.32 -8.25 12.82
C LEU A 44 -7.34 -7.17 12.32
N ASP A 45 -6.09 -7.23 12.74
CA ASP A 45 -5.05 -6.30 12.29
C ASP A 45 -4.78 -6.45 10.78
N THR A 46 -4.65 -7.69 10.29
CA THR A 46 -4.47 -7.95 8.86
C THR A 46 -5.68 -7.55 8.01
N ALA A 47 -6.90 -7.79 8.49
CA ALA A 47 -8.12 -7.34 7.83
C ALA A 47 -8.24 -5.80 7.78
N SER A 48 -7.76 -5.11 8.82
CA SER A 48 -7.79 -3.65 8.93
C SER A 48 -6.66 -2.98 8.12
N ASN A 49 -5.47 -3.57 8.13
CA ASN A 49 -4.26 -3.04 7.48
C ASN A 49 -4.09 -3.46 6.02
N GLY A 50 -4.93 -4.37 5.51
CA GLY A 50 -4.99 -4.75 4.09
C GLY A 50 -5.24 -3.59 3.10
N ARG A 51 -5.45 -2.36 3.58
CA ARG A 51 -5.56 -1.13 2.78
C ARG A 51 -4.25 -0.33 2.62
N ILE A 52 -3.14 -0.67 3.29
CA ILE A 52 -1.92 0.17 3.27
C ILE A 52 -0.77 -0.51 2.53
N SER A 53 -0.88 -0.73 1.22
CA SER A 53 0.32 -1.03 0.41
C SER A 53 0.19 -0.91 -1.11
N LEU A 54 -0.67 -0.05 -1.67
CA LEU A 54 -0.80 -0.03 -3.14
C LEU A 54 -1.08 1.32 -3.82
N ARG A 55 -0.61 2.46 -3.29
CA ARG A 55 -0.42 3.66 -4.12
C ARG A 55 0.81 4.47 -3.72
N MET A 56 2.00 3.89 -3.88
CA MET A 56 3.15 4.72 -4.24
C MET A 56 2.86 5.30 -5.63
N ARG A 57 2.34 6.52 -5.67
CA ARG A 57 2.16 7.25 -6.92
C ARG A 57 3.57 7.64 -7.38
N MET A 58 4.14 6.89 -8.33
CA MET A 58 5.40 7.28 -8.94
C MET A 58 5.30 8.76 -9.38
N PRO A 59 6.28 9.60 -9.06
CA PRO A 59 6.33 10.94 -9.62
C PRO A 59 6.41 10.81 -11.14
N ARG A 60 5.43 11.40 -11.85
CA ARG A 60 5.42 11.36 -13.32
C ARG A 60 6.69 12.05 -13.80
N GLN A 61 7.48 11.32 -14.59
CA GLN A 61 8.68 11.83 -15.23
C GLN A 61 8.33 13.11 -16.00
N MET A 62 8.91 14.23 -15.59
CA MET A 62 8.76 15.50 -16.30
C MET A 62 9.63 15.41 -17.55
N TRP A 63 9.02 15.32 -18.74
CA TRP A 63 9.77 15.45 -19.98
C TRP A 63 10.53 16.78 -19.95
N PRO A 64 11.86 16.80 -20.18
CA PRO A 64 12.58 18.05 -20.32
C PRO A 64 12.04 18.78 -21.55
N ARG A 65 11.36 19.89 -21.31
CA ARG A 65 10.97 20.82 -22.38
C ARG A 65 12.22 21.58 -22.79
N SER A 66 12.71 21.26 -23.99
CA SER A 66 13.70 22.00 -24.79
C SER A 66 15.06 22.30 -24.13
N ALA A 67 16.06 21.48 -24.45
CA ALA A 67 17.39 22.01 -24.74
C ALA A 67 17.47 22.16 -26.26
N VAL A 68 17.17 23.37 -26.75
CA VAL A 68 17.61 23.76 -28.10
C VAL A 68 19.13 23.74 -28.01
N PHE A 69 19.78 22.82 -28.71
CA PHE A 69 21.21 22.92 -28.94
C PHE A 69 21.41 24.20 -29.75
N ASP A 70 21.93 25.25 -29.11
CA ASP A 70 22.50 26.38 -29.82
C ASP A 70 23.60 25.80 -30.73
N LEU A 71 23.41 25.96 -32.04
CA LEU A 71 24.43 25.65 -33.03
C LEU A 71 25.50 26.74 -32.87
N PRO A 72 26.74 26.46 -32.43
CA PRO A 72 27.77 27.48 -32.53
C PRO A 72 28.09 27.67 -34.01
N ASP A 73 27.94 28.91 -34.48
CA ASP A 73 28.23 29.34 -35.85
C ASP A 73 29.55 28.77 -36.36
N LEU A 74 29.54 28.28 -37.61
CA LEU A 74 30.73 27.79 -38.29
C LEU A 74 31.81 28.91 -38.31
N PRO A 75 33.07 28.61 -37.97
CA PRO A 75 34.16 29.53 -38.32
C PRO A 75 34.37 29.53 -39.85
N PRO A 76 34.66 30.69 -40.46
CA PRO A 76 34.76 30.83 -41.91
C PRO A 76 35.98 30.08 -42.48
N THR A 77 35.83 29.55 -43.69
CA THR A 77 36.88 28.86 -44.47
C THR A 77 38.06 29.79 -44.81
N PRO A 78 39.31 29.35 -44.66
CA PRO A 78 40.45 29.96 -45.35
C PRO A 78 40.58 29.44 -46.81
N PRO A 79 41.12 30.25 -47.75
CA PRO A 79 41.23 29.88 -49.16
C PRO A 79 42.31 28.82 -49.43
N ALA A 80 42.13 28.15 -50.57
CA ALA A 80 42.77 26.91 -51.04
C ALA A 80 44.30 26.92 -51.21
N ALA A 81 44.89 25.72 -51.23
CA ALA A 81 46.05 25.39 -52.07
C ALA A 81 46.18 23.85 -52.23
N MET A 82 46.01 23.35 -53.45
CA MET A 82 46.88 22.39 -54.19
C MET A 82 46.32 22.19 -55.60
#